data_AF-A0A4R0NA15-F1
#
_entry.id   AF-A0A4R0NA15-F1
#
_cell.length_a   1.000
_cell.length_b   1.000
_cell.length_c   1.000
_cell.angle_alpha   90.00
_cell.angle_beta   90.00
_cell.angle_gamma   90.00
#
_symmetry.space_group_name_H-M   'P 1'
#
loop_
_entity.id
_entity.type
_entity.pdbx_description
1 polymer ?
#
loop_
_entity_poly.entity_id
_entity_poly.type
_entity_poly.pdbx_seq_one_letter_code
_entity_poly.pdbx_strand_id
1 'polypeptide(L)'
;MNDILIWALLFVAVTILIAALLVLKTLKIYVQQSLNPTYFATEEERAIHRLAQEKLETEQPEKKSLWNWLLGLRPLSEEKDLVMEHEFDGIAELDNPTPAWFMVLFYGTIMFAAGYMINYHVIGWGKSQEQEYAAELQQAEEDRIALLQKPGGGGANKINENNVEASTDKAVLQAGAALFKNVCSPCHGEHAEGAVGPNLTDDYWLHGGTVKDIFKTIKYGVPEKGMIAWEKSMNTKQISDITSYIMSIKGSNPPGAKAPQGKKE
;
A
#
# COMPACT_ATOMS: atom_id res chain seq x y z
N MET A 1 12.77 -11.99 -11.83
CA MET A 1 13.86 -11.44 -10.98
C MET A 1 15.17 -11.26 -11.76
N ASN A 2 15.45 -12.08 -12.78
CA ASN A 2 16.70 -11.99 -13.55
C ASN A 2 16.76 -10.80 -14.52
N ASP A 3 15.65 -10.43 -15.17
CA ASP A 3 15.67 -9.36 -16.19
C ASP A 3 15.93 -7.98 -15.57
N ILE A 4 15.29 -7.66 -14.44
CA ILE A 4 15.51 -6.41 -13.71
C ILE A 4 16.97 -6.30 -13.24
N LEU A 5 17.57 -7.41 -12.81
CA LEU A 5 18.97 -7.46 -12.39
C LEU A 5 19.91 -7.23 -13.58
N ILE A 6 19.62 -7.79 -14.75
CA ILE A 6 20.39 -7.58 -15.98
C ILE A 6 20.34 -6.10 -16.40
N TRP A 7 19.15 -5.49 -16.41
CA TRP A 7 19.00 -4.07 -16.75
C TRP A 7 19.71 -3.15 -15.73
N ALA A 8 19.65 -3.48 -14.44
CA ALA A 8 20.36 -2.73 -13.41
C ALA A 8 21.89 -2.82 -13.59
N LEU A 9 22.42 -4.01 -13.89
CA LEU A 9 23.85 -4.21 -14.13
C LEU A 9 24.32 -3.49 -15.41
N LEU A 10 23.52 -3.50 -16.48
CA LEU A 10 23.81 -2.76 -17.70
C LEU A 10 23.83 -1.24 -17.46
N PHE A 11 22.87 -0.72 -16.68
CA PHE A 11 22.84 0.69 -16.32
C PHE A 11 24.08 1.10 -15.51
N VAL A 12 24.48 0.28 -14.53
CA VAL A 12 25.71 0.51 -13.75
C VAL A 12 26.95 0.45 -14.65
N ALA A 13 27.03 -0.50 -15.58
CA ALA A 13 28.15 -0.58 -16.52
C ALA A 13 28.24 0.65 -17.44
N VAL A 14 27.10 1.12 -17.97
CA VAL A 14 27.05 2.31 -18.84
C VAL A 14 27.41 3.58 -18.07
N THR A 15 26.93 3.73 -16.84
CA THR A 15 27.28 4.89 -16.01
C THR A 15 28.76 4.93 -15.65
N ILE A 16 29.37 3.78 -15.32
CA ILE A 16 30.83 3.66 -15.12
C ILE A 16 31.60 4.00 -16.40
N LEU A 17 31.13 3.53 -17.56
CA LEU A 17 31.77 3.84 -18.85
C LEU A 17 31.73 5.33 -19.16
N ILE A 18 30.58 5.99 -18.95
CA ILE A 18 30.44 7.44 -19.15
C ILE A 18 31.38 8.20 -18.21
N ALA A 19 31.43 7.82 -16.94
CA ALA A 19 32.35 8.43 -15.97
C ALA A 19 33.81 8.26 -16.40
N ALA A 20 34.21 7.07 -16.86
CA ALA A 20 35.56 6.81 -17.36
C ALA A 20 35.89 7.66 -18.60
N LEU A 21 34.95 7.82 -19.54
CA LEU A 21 35.14 8.66 -20.72
C LEU A 21 35.27 10.15 -20.36
N LEU A 22 34.51 10.63 -19.36
CA LEU A 22 34.64 11.99 -18.85
C LEU A 22 35.99 12.22 -18.17
N VAL A 23 36.46 11.25 -17.37
CA VAL A 23 37.79 11.29 -16.75
C VAL A 23 38.89 11.30 -17.82
N LEU A 24 38.79 10.47 -18.86
CA LEU A 24 39.73 10.50 -19.97
C LEU A 24 39.71 11.83 -20.73
N LYS A 25 38.53 12.42 -20.93
CA LYS A 25 38.40 13.72 -21.60
C LYS A 25 39.03 14.83 -20.77
N THR A 26 38.78 14.85 -19.46
CA THR A 26 39.37 15.85 -18.55
C THR A 26 40.89 15.68 -18.44
N LEU A 27 41.39 14.45 -18.35
CA LEU A 27 42.82 14.15 -18.42
C LEU A 27 43.44 14.62 -19.75
N LYS A 28 42.77 14.37 -20.88
CA LYS A 28 43.25 14.83 -22.19
C LYS A 28 43.34 16.36 -22.24
N ILE A 29 42.33 17.06 -21.72
CA ILE A 29 42.34 18.53 -21.65
C ILE A 29 43.46 19.01 -20.72
N TYR A 30 43.63 18.39 -19.56
CA TYR A 30 44.69 18.73 -18.61
C TYR A 30 46.08 18.51 -19.21
N VAL A 31 46.32 17.37 -19.86
CA VAL A 31 47.57 17.09 -20.58
C VAL A 31 47.78 18.10 -21.70
N GLN A 32 46.74 18.41 -22.47
CA GLN A 32 46.82 19.41 -23.53
C GLN A 32 47.15 20.81 -22.98
N GLN A 33 46.56 21.21 -21.85
CA GLN A 33 46.87 22.48 -21.18
C GLN A 33 48.25 22.46 -20.50
N SER A 34 48.73 21.30 -20.04
CA SER A 34 50.06 21.17 -19.44
C SER A 34 51.16 21.18 -20.50
N LEU A 35 50.91 20.63 -21.69
CA LEU A 35 51.87 20.58 -22.79
C LEU A 35 51.83 21.86 -23.63
N ASN A 36 50.63 22.37 -23.90
CA ASN A 36 50.36 23.61 -24.61
C ASN A 36 49.44 24.48 -23.74
N PRO A 37 49.96 25.11 -22.68
CA PRO A 37 49.19 26.09 -21.94
C PRO A 37 48.78 27.18 -22.91
N THR A 38 47.48 27.38 -23.10
CA THR A 38 46.97 28.62 -23.69
C THR A 38 47.34 29.73 -22.71
N TYR A 39 48.52 30.30 -22.92
CA TYR A 39 48.90 31.55 -22.29
C TYR A 39 47.91 32.58 -22.82
N PHE A 40 47.15 33.22 -21.93
CA PHE A 40 46.71 34.56 -22.27
C PHE A 40 47.97 35.42 -22.22
N ALA A 41 48.63 35.59 -23.36
CA ALA A 41 49.86 36.35 -23.44
C ALA A 41 49.49 37.83 -23.31
N THR A 42 49.87 38.46 -22.20
CA THR A 42 49.65 39.90 -21.90
C THR A 42 48.20 40.32 -21.54
N GLU A 43 48.06 41.46 -20.83
CA GLU A 43 46.74 42.01 -20.45
C GLU A 43 45.91 42.45 -21.65
N GLU A 44 46.58 42.89 -22.72
CA GLU A 44 45.95 43.41 -23.93
C GLU A 44 45.20 42.30 -24.68
N GLU A 45 45.80 41.10 -24.82
CA GLU A 45 45.09 39.96 -25.42
C GLU A 45 43.92 39.46 -24.56
N ARG A 46 44.00 39.55 -23.22
CA ARG A 46 42.84 39.25 -22.35
C ARG A 46 41.71 40.24 -22.54
N ALA A 47 42.04 41.52 -22.70
CA ALA A 47 41.05 42.56 -22.97
C ALA A 47 40.41 42.33 -24.34
N ILE A 48 41.20 42.02 -25.37
CA ILE A 48 40.70 41.68 -26.71
C ILE A 48 39.82 40.43 -26.66
N HIS A 49 40.22 39.38 -25.95
CA HIS A 49 39.40 38.18 -25.79
C HIS A 49 38.11 38.45 -25.03
N ARG A 50 38.14 39.29 -23.98
CA ARG A 50 36.95 39.69 -23.23
C ARG A 50 35.99 40.51 -24.09
N LEU A 51 36.51 41.48 -24.83
CA LEU A 51 35.74 42.30 -25.77
C LEU A 51 35.19 41.46 -26.91
N ALA A 52 35.95 40.48 -27.40
CA ALA A 52 35.50 39.54 -28.42
C ALA A 52 34.39 38.62 -27.88
N GLN A 53 34.49 38.17 -26.62
CA GLN A 53 33.45 37.40 -25.94
C GLN A 53 32.19 38.22 -25.70
N GLU A 54 32.33 39.44 -25.16
CA GLU A 54 31.24 40.38 -24.94
C GLU A 54 30.53 40.72 -26.25
N LYS A 55 31.29 40.97 -27.32
CA LYS A 55 30.75 41.17 -28.66
C LYS A 55 30.02 39.94 -29.19
N LEU A 56 30.61 38.75 -29.04
CA LEU A 56 29.98 37.48 -29.40
C LEU A 56 28.67 37.25 -28.63
N GLU A 57 28.63 37.58 -27.33
CA GLU A 57 27.43 37.47 -26.49
C GLU A 57 26.35 38.45 -26.92
N THR A 58 26.70 39.68 -27.30
CA THR A 58 25.74 40.67 -27.82
C THR A 58 25.24 40.38 -29.24
N GLU A 59 26.03 39.67 -30.06
CA GLU A 59 25.68 39.36 -31.45
C GLU A 59 25.02 37.98 -31.63
N GLN A 60 24.95 37.14 -30.59
CA GLN A 60 24.27 35.85 -30.70
C GLN A 60 22.76 36.08 -30.87
N PRO A 61 22.16 35.67 -32.01
CA PRO A 61 20.71 35.75 -32.15
C PRO A 61 20.09 34.86 -31.09
N GLU A 62 19.18 35.43 -30.29
CA GLU A 62 18.50 34.76 -29.21
C GLU A 62 17.81 33.51 -29.78
N LYS A 63 18.39 32.33 -29.54
CA LYS A 63 17.86 31.08 -30.08
C LYS A 63 16.51 30.88 -29.41
N LYS A 64 15.44 30.91 -30.21
CA LYS A 64 14.08 30.55 -29.75
C LYS A 64 14.11 29.14 -29.19
N SER A 65 14.32 29.06 -27.88
CA SER A 65 14.49 27.82 -27.15
C SER A 65 13.12 27.17 -27.00
N LEU A 66 13.03 25.87 -27.30
CA LEU A 66 11.84 25.06 -27.03
C LEU A 66 11.37 25.21 -25.57
N TRP A 67 12.32 25.47 -24.65
CA TRP A 67 12.04 25.76 -23.25
C TRP A 67 11.33 27.09 -23.04
N ASN A 68 11.71 28.15 -23.77
CA ASN A 68 11.07 29.46 -23.67
C ASN A 68 9.63 29.39 -24.20
N TRP A 69 9.39 28.58 -25.24
CA TRP A 69 8.05 28.31 -25.75
C TRP A 69 7.21 27.47 -24.76
N LEU A 70 7.77 26.37 -24.24
CA LEU A 70 7.06 25.48 -23.32
C LEU A 70 6.67 26.20 -22.03
N LEU A 71 7.60 26.98 -21.45
CA LEU A 71 7.44 27.68 -20.18
C LEU A 71 6.82 29.07 -20.33
N GLY A 72 6.71 29.60 -21.56
CA GLY A 72 6.22 30.96 -21.79
C GLY A 72 7.12 32.04 -21.18
N LEU A 73 8.44 31.78 -21.09
CA LEU A 73 9.39 32.69 -20.45
C LEU A 73 9.85 33.77 -21.43
N ARG A 74 9.60 35.02 -21.05
CA ARG A 74 10.19 36.23 -21.65
C ARG A 74 11.51 36.59 -20.94
N PRO A 75 12.50 37.17 -21.64
CA PRO A 75 13.74 37.60 -21.02
C PRO A 75 13.50 38.77 -20.05
N LEU A 76 14.27 38.82 -18.95
CA LEU A 76 14.16 39.88 -17.91
C LEU A 76 14.40 41.29 -18.47
N SER A 77 15.09 41.42 -19.59
CA SER A 77 15.31 42.71 -20.26
C SER A 77 14.02 43.34 -20.79
N GLU A 78 13.00 42.54 -21.10
CA GLU A 78 11.69 42.96 -21.63
C GLU A 78 10.66 43.24 -20.51
N GLU A 79 11.02 43.05 -19.23
CA GLU A 79 10.07 43.16 -18.12
C GLU A 79 9.38 44.52 -18.05
N LYS A 80 10.11 45.60 -18.30
CA LYS A 80 9.58 46.99 -18.29
C LYS A 80 8.52 47.24 -19.36
N ASP A 81 8.59 46.50 -20.46
CA ASP A 81 7.65 46.64 -21.58
C ASP A 81 6.38 45.81 -21.37
N LEU A 82 6.37 44.93 -20.35
CA LEU A 82 5.26 44.04 -20.01
C LEU A 82 4.47 44.50 -18.78
N VAL A 83 4.89 45.57 -18.11
CA VAL A 83 4.18 46.12 -16.94
C VAL A 83 2.86 46.74 -17.38
N MET A 84 1.76 46.33 -16.73
CA MET A 84 0.44 46.92 -16.96
C MET A 84 0.39 48.38 -16.46
N GLU A 85 -0.46 49.21 -17.07
CA GLU A 85 -0.50 50.66 -16.82
C GLU A 85 -0.86 51.05 -15.37
N HIS A 86 -1.49 50.16 -14.60
CA HIS A 86 -1.99 50.46 -13.26
C HIS A 86 -1.23 49.67 -12.21
N GLU A 87 -0.77 50.38 -11.17
CA GLU A 87 -0.20 49.79 -9.97
C GLU A 87 -1.22 49.85 -8.83
N PHE A 88 -1.34 48.76 -8.08
CA PHE A 88 -2.19 48.68 -6.90
C PHE A 88 -1.30 48.49 -5.67
N ASP A 89 -1.34 49.43 -4.73
CA ASP A 89 -0.56 49.36 -3.49
C ASP A 89 0.96 49.17 -3.72
N GLY A 90 1.49 49.80 -4.78
CA GLY A 90 2.90 49.69 -5.17
C GLY A 90 3.28 48.32 -5.78
N ILE A 91 2.31 47.46 -6.10
CA ILE A 91 2.51 46.22 -6.83
C ILE A 91 2.09 46.44 -8.29
N ALA A 92 3.03 46.22 -9.19
CA ALA A 92 2.82 46.23 -10.63
C ALA A 92 2.61 44.80 -11.14
N GLU A 93 1.66 44.61 -12.05
CA GLU A 93 1.36 43.32 -12.66
C GLU A 93 1.96 43.22 -14.07
N LEU A 94 2.41 42.02 -14.45
CA LEU A 94 3.01 41.74 -15.75
C LEU A 94 2.00 41.08 -16.69
N ASP A 95 1.87 41.59 -17.91
CA ASP A 95 1.07 41.00 -18.99
C ASP A 95 1.84 39.85 -19.69
N ASN A 96 2.20 38.82 -18.93
CA ASN A 96 2.88 37.64 -19.47
C ASN A 96 1.86 36.62 -20.02
N PRO A 97 2.07 36.04 -21.20
CA PRO A 97 1.20 34.98 -21.69
C PRO A 97 1.20 33.77 -20.76
N THR A 98 0.08 33.06 -20.69
CA THR A 98 0.01 31.82 -19.91
C THR A 98 0.98 30.78 -20.47
N PRO A 99 1.69 30.02 -19.61
CA PRO A 99 2.62 29.00 -20.08
C PRO A 99 1.93 27.96 -20.97
N ALA A 100 2.56 27.61 -22.10
CA ALA A 100 1.97 26.68 -23.06
C ALA A 100 1.69 25.30 -22.44
N TRP A 101 2.57 24.82 -21.55
CA TRP A 101 2.35 23.56 -20.83
C TRP A 101 1.07 23.59 -19.96
N PHE A 102 0.78 24.74 -19.35
CA PHE A 102 -0.40 24.92 -18.52
C PHE A 102 -1.67 24.87 -19.37
N MET A 103 -1.66 25.51 -20.54
CA MET A 103 -2.80 25.46 -21.48
C MET A 103 -3.02 24.04 -22.02
N VAL A 104 -1.95 23.30 -22.32
CA VAL A 104 -2.04 21.88 -22.73
C VAL A 104 -2.66 21.05 -21.61
N LEU A 105 -2.21 21.23 -20.37
CA LEU A 105 -2.79 20.52 -19.22
C LEU A 105 -4.26 20.90 -19.03
N PHE A 106 -4.58 22.20 -19.06
CA PHE A 106 -5.94 22.70 -18.90
C PHE A 106 -6.89 22.08 -19.92
N TYR A 107 -6.58 22.16 -21.22
CA TYR A 107 -7.41 21.52 -22.25
C TYR A 107 -7.37 19.99 -22.18
N GLY A 108 -6.25 19.41 -21.76
CA GLY A 108 -6.13 17.97 -21.50
C GLY A 108 -7.11 17.49 -20.43
N THR A 109 -7.28 18.24 -19.33
CA THR A 109 -8.27 17.90 -18.30
C THR A 109 -9.70 17.98 -18.81
N ILE A 110 -10.02 18.95 -19.67
CA ILE A 110 -11.35 19.09 -20.29
C ILE A 110 -11.64 17.89 -21.20
N MET A 111 -10.68 17.53 -22.06
CA MET A 111 -10.80 16.37 -22.95
C MET A 111 -10.93 15.06 -22.15
N PHE A 112 -10.16 14.90 -21.07
CA PHE A 112 -10.27 13.75 -20.18
C PHE A 112 -11.66 13.70 -19.51
N ALA A 113 -12.17 14.81 -18.99
CA ALA A 113 -13.48 14.88 -18.36
C ALA A 113 -14.61 14.51 -19.34
N ALA A 114 -14.55 15.02 -20.58
CA ALA A 114 -15.50 14.65 -21.63
C ALA A 114 -15.43 13.15 -21.97
N GLY A 115 -14.21 12.61 -22.13
CA GLY A 115 -14.00 11.18 -22.37
C GLY A 115 -14.50 10.30 -21.22
N TYR A 116 -14.23 10.70 -19.98
CA TYR A 116 -14.69 10.01 -18.78
C TYR A 116 -16.22 9.97 -18.70
N MET A 117 -16.87 11.12 -18.93
CA MET A 117 -18.33 11.22 -18.92
C MET A 117 -18.96 10.31 -19.99
N ILE A 118 -18.40 10.32 -21.21
CA ILE A 118 -18.89 9.45 -22.28
C ILE A 118 -18.70 7.97 -21.91
N ASN A 119 -17.54 7.60 -21.38
CA ASN A 119 -17.22 6.22 -21.01
C ASN A 119 -18.16 5.65 -19.93
N TYR A 120 -18.37 6.41 -18.84
CA TYR A 120 -19.12 5.93 -17.66
C TYR A 120 -20.62 6.23 -17.71
N HIS A 121 -21.06 7.32 -18.33
CA HIS A 121 -22.47 7.74 -18.30
C HIS A 121 -23.21 7.57 -19.63
N VAL A 122 -22.52 7.44 -20.77
CA VAL A 122 -23.16 7.31 -22.09
C VAL A 122 -22.99 5.91 -22.66
N ILE A 123 -21.75 5.44 -22.78
CA ILE A 123 -21.42 4.15 -23.43
C ILE A 123 -21.46 3.00 -22.41
N GLY A 124 -21.14 3.27 -21.13
CA GLY A 124 -21.16 2.26 -20.07
C GLY A 124 -20.07 1.20 -20.21
N TRP A 125 -18.94 1.52 -20.85
CA TRP A 125 -17.79 0.62 -20.93
C TRP A 125 -17.06 0.47 -19.59
N GLY A 126 -17.04 1.54 -18.78
CA GLY A 126 -16.52 1.49 -17.41
C GLY A 126 -17.51 0.81 -16.45
N LYS A 127 -17.01 0.01 -15.51
CA LYS A 127 -17.85 -0.58 -14.47
C LYS A 127 -18.36 0.51 -13.53
N SER A 128 -19.63 0.44 -13.14
CA SER A 128 -20.15 1.30 -12.06
C SER A 128 -19.60 0.84 -10.71
N GLN A 129 -19.66 1.72 -9.70
CA GLN A 129 -19.25 1.39 -8.33
C GLN A 129 -19.96 0.14 -7.79
N GLU A 130 -21.24 -0.05 -8.12
CA GLU A 130 -22.01 -1.24 -7.73
C GLU A 130 -21.50 -2.51 -8.41
N GLN A 131 -21.13 -2.42 -9.70
CA GLN A 131 -20.59 -3.55 -10.46
C GLN A 131 -19.18 -3.92 -9.99
N GLU A 132 -18.35 -2.95 -9.63
CA GLU A 132 -17.04 -3.19 -9.03
C GLU A 132 -17.21 -3.87 -7.67
N TYR A 133 -18.06 -3.34 -6.80
CA TYR A 133 -18.36 -3.95 -5.50
C TYR A 133 -18.88 -5.39 -5.62
N ALA A 134 -19.81 -5.64 -6.55
CA ALA A 134 -20.32 -6.98 -6.79
C ALA A 134 -19.22 -7.95 -7.28
N ALA A 135 -18.31 -7.47 -8.15
CA ALA A 135 -17.18 -8.27 -8.62
C ALA A 135 -16.17 -8.56 -7.49
N GLU A 136 -15.89 -7.57 -6.63
CA GLU A 136 -15.01 -7.74 -5.47
C GLU A 136 -15.58 -8.73 -4.45
N LEU A 137 -16.90 -8.68 -4.17
CA LEU A 137 -17.56 -9.64 -3.30
C LEU A 137 -17.51 -11.07 -3.85
N GLN A 138 -17.73 -11.23 -5.17
CA GLN A 138 -17.63 -12.53 -5.82
C GLN A 138 -16.22 -13.09 -5.69
N GLN A 139 -15.20 -12.28 -5.98
CA GLN A 139 -13.81 -12.67 -5.83
C GLN A 139 -13.45 -13.03 -4.38
N ALA A 140 -13.91 -12.24 -3.41
CA ALA A 140 -13.69 -12.51 -1.99
C ALA A 140 -14.35 -13.83 -1.54
N GLU A 141 -15.53 -14.15 -2.05
CA GLU A 141 -16.18 -15.44 -1.77
C GLU A 141 -15.43 -16.60 -2.43
N GLU A 142 -14.95 -16.44 -3.67
CA GLU A 142 -14.12 -17.45 -4.34
C GLU A 142 -12.82 -17.71 -3.57
N ASP A 143 -12.13 -16.67 -3.12
CA ASP A 143 -10.92 -16.77 -2.30
C ASP A 143 -11.22 -17.42 -0.95
N ARG A 144 -12.36 -17.07 -0.32
CA ARG A 144 -12.84 -17.71 0.90
C ARG A 144 -13.07 -19.20 0.67
N ILE A 145 -13.77 -19.58 -0.40
CA ILE A 145 -14.04 -20.98 -0.76
C ILE A 145 -12.72 -21.71 -1.05
N ALA A 146 -11.80 -21.10 -1.79
CA ALA A 146 -10.50 -21.69 -2.11
C ALA A 146 -9.65 -21.93 -0.84
N LEU A 147 -9.67 -20.99 0.11
CA LEU A 147 -9.06 -21.18 1.43
C LEU A 147 -9.73 -22.32 2.20
N LEU A 148 -11.06 -22.38 2.17
CA LEU A 148 -11.84 -23.46 2.77
C LEU A 148 -11.63 -24.82 2.09
N GLN A 149 -11.12 -24.90 0.86
CA GLN A 149 -10.91 -26.16 0.14
C GLN A 149 -9.45 -26.67 0.22
N LYS A 150 -8.48 -25.82 0.59
CA LYS A 150 -7.07 -26.23 0.70
C LYS A 150 -6.90 -27.32 1.79
N PRO A 151 -6.15 -28.41 1.52
CA PRO A 151 -5.78 -29.37 2.55
C PRO A 151 -4.95 -28.67 3.64
N GLY A 152 -5.48 -28.60 4.86
CA GLY A 152 -4.93 -27.81 5.97
C GLY A 152 -5.70 -26.51 6.28
N GLY A 153 -6.54 -26.03 5.35
CA GLY A 153 -7.47 -24.91 5.49
C GLY A 153 -8.93 -25.39 5.57
N GLY A 154 -9.28 -26.22 6.55
CA GLY A 154 -10.68 -26.57 6.83
C GLY A 154 -11.39 -27.53 5.84
N GLY A 155 -10.97 -27.66 4.59
CA GLY A 155 -11.69 -28.44 3.56
C GLY A 155 -11.45 -29.94 3.55
N ALA A 156 -10.37 -30.38 4.18
CA ALA A 156 -10.05 -31.80 4.31
C ALA A 156 -10.81 -32.49 5.46
N ASN A 157 -11.44 -31.72 6.36
CA ASN A 157 -12.10 -32.26 7.53
C ASN A 157 -13.61 -32.06 7.42
N LYS A 158 -14.32 -33.14 7.12
CA LYS A 158 -15.79 -33.26 7.14
C LYS A 158 -16.40 -33.02 8.54
N ILE A 159 -15.76 -32.26 9.42
CA ILE A 159 -16.15 -32.07 10.81
C ILE A 159 -17.42 -31.22 10.86
N ASN A 160 -18.44 -31.73 11.54
CA ASN A 160 -19.72 -31.13 11.83
C ASN A 160 -20.16 -31.54 13.24
N GLU A 161 -21.27 -30.97 13.70
CA GLU A 161 -21.85 -31.20 15.03
C GLU A 161 -22.13 -32.67 15.38
N ASN A 162 -22.21 -33.56 14.38
CA ASN A 162 -22.50 -34.97 14.57
C ASN A 162 -21.25 -35.86 14.64
N ASN A 163 -20.11 -35.42 14.10
CA ASN A 163 -18.88 -36.21 13.99
C ASN A 163 -17.62 -35.53 14.57
N VAL A 164 -17.77 -34.38 15.23
CA VAL A 164 -16.68 -33.76 15.98
C VAL A 164 -16.25 -34.65 17.15
N GLU A 165 -14.95 -34.81 17.30
CA GLU A 165 -14.30 -35.54 18.39
C GLU A 165 -13.21 -34.67 19.02
N ALA A 166 -12.99 -34.81 20.32
CA ALA A 166 -11.93 -34.09 21.01
C ALA A 166 -10.57 -34.69 20.63
N SER A 167 -9.65 -33.85 20.19
CA SER A 167 -8.27 -34.25 19.91
C SER A 167 -7.36 -33.93 21.09
N THR A 168 -6.45 -34.85 21.40
CA THR A 168 -5.34 -34.64 22.35
C THR A 168 -4.02 -34.31 21.66
N ASP A 169 -4.04 -34.14 20.33
CA ASP A 169 -2.86 -33.78 19.55
C ASP A 169 -2.35 -32.38 19.94
N LYS A 170 -1.07 -32.28 20.27
CA LYS A 170 -0.46 -31.01 20.72
C LYS A 170 -0.59 -29.88 19.71
N ALA A 171 -0.47 -30.16 18.41
CA ALA A 171 -0.59 -29.13 17.38
C ALA A 171 -2.03 -28.61 17.28
N VAL A 172 -3.03 -29.50 17.44
CA VAL A 172 -4.45 -29.11 17.49
C VAL A 172 -4.74 -28.26 18.72
N LEU A 173 -4.26 -28.67 19.89
CA LEU A 173 -4.45 -27.93 21.14
C LEU A 173 -3.76 -26.56 21.11
N GLN A 174 -2.56 -26.46 20.53
CA GLN A 174 -1.86 -25.18 20.36
C GLN A 174 -2.60 -24.24 19.40
N ALA A 175 -3.12 -24.76 18.28
CA ALA A 175 -3.92 -23.97 17.36
C ALA A 175 -5.22 -23.48 18.02
N GLY A 176 -5.91 -24.36 18.76
CA GLY A 176 -7.11 -24.03 19.53
C GLY A 176 -6.84 -22.98 20.61
N ALA A 177 -5.72 -23.10 21.34
CA ALA A 177 -5.32 -22.13 22.35
C ALA A 177 -5.03 -20.74 21.76
N ALA A 178 -4.34 -20.68 20.61
CA ALA A 178 -4.07 -19.43 19.93
C ALA A 178 -5.35 -18.74 19.45
N LEU A 179 -6.29 -19.51 18.91
CA LEU A 179 -7.62 -18.99 18.53
C LEU A 179 -8.42 -18.53 19.74
N PHE A 180 -8.43 -19.32 20.82
CA PHE A 180 -9.11 -18.99 22.07
C PHE A 180 -8.59 -17.67 22.64
N LYS A 181 -7.26 -17.48 22.68
CA LYS A 181 -6.64 -16.26 23.19
C LYS A 181 -7.10 -15.03 22.43
N ASN A 182 -7.20 -15.11 21.11
CA ASN A 182 -7.57 -13.95 20.28
C ASN A 182 -9.07 -13.63 20.33
N VAL A 183 -9.92 -14.65 20.47
CA VAL A 183 -11.35 -14.51 20.16
C VAL A 183 -12.27 -14.80 21.35
N CYS A 184 -11.90 -15.73 22.21
CA CYS A 184 -12.75 -16.18 23.33
C CYS A 184 -12.34 -15.53 24.66
N SER A 185 -11.04 -15.28 24.85
CA SER A 185 -10.50 -14.71 26.10
C SER A 185 -11.10 -13.37 26.53
N PRO A 186 -11.50 -12.44 25.62
CA PRO A 186 -12.10 -11.18 26.05
C PRO A 186 -13.39 -11.35 26.87
N CYS A 187 -14.13 -12.44 26.65
CA CYS A 187 -15.36 -12.74 27.38
C CYS A 187 -15.18 -13.83 28.44
N HIS A 188 -14.33 -14.83 28.19
CA HIS A 188 -14.15 -15.98 29.07
C HIS A 188 -12.90 -15.93 29.95
N GLY A 189 -12.10 -14.87 29.88
CA GLY A 189 -10.85 -14.74 30.65
C GLY A 189 -9.63 -15.35 29.93
N GLU A 190 -8.43 -14.94 30.33
CA GLU A 190 -7.18 -15.39 29.69
C GLU A 190 -6.88 -16.87 29.96
N HIS A 191 -7.38 -17.39 31.08
CA HIS A 191 -7.29 -18.78 31.50
C HIS A 191 -8.63 -19.52 31.38
N ALA A 192 -9.59 -18.97 30.64
CA ALA A 192 -10.95 -19.48 30.50
C ALA A 192 -11.75 -19.53 31.82
N GLU A 193 -11.31 -18.79 32.83
CA GLU A 193 -11.81 -18.74 34.21
C GLU A 193 -13.20 -18.08 34.35
N GLY A 194 -13.68 -17.45 33.28
CA GLY A 194 -14.94 -16.73 33.20
C GLY A 194 -14.79 -15.25 33.58
N ALA A 195 -15.29 -14.37 32.72
CA ALA A 195 -15.42 -12.94 32.99
C ALA A 195 -16.87 -12.51 32.74
N VAL A 196 -17.14 -11.90 31.58
CA VAL A 196 -18.51 -11.63 31.11
C VAL A 196 -19.22 -12.96 30.81
N GLY A 197 -18.53 -13.89 30.16
CA GLY A 197 -18.97 -15.26 29.91
C GLY A 197 -18.83 -16.19 31.13
N PRO A 198 -19.34 -17.43 31.03
CA PRO A 198 -19.16 -18.47 32.04
C PRO A 198 -17.69 -18.93 32.15
N ASN A 199 -17.37 -19.56 33.28
CA ASN A 199 -16.16 -20.37 33.45
C ASN A 199 -16.23 -21.59 32.52
N LEU A 200 -15.16 -21.86 31.78
CA LEU A 200 -15.07 -23.00 30.87
C LEU A 200 -14.12 -24.10 31.38
N THR A 201 -13.54 -23.91 32.56
CA THR A 201 -12.60 -24.86 33.15
C THR A 201 -13.24 -25.82 34.16
N ASP A 202 -14.48 -25.59 34.59
CA ASP A 202 -15.15 -26.46 35.57
C ASP A 202 -16.04 -27.53 34.90
N ASP A 203 -16.72 -28.32 35.74
CA ASP A 203 -17.63 -29.39 35.30
C ASP A 203 -19.06 -28.89 35.04
N TYR A 204 -19.34 -27.59 35.07
CA TYR A 204 -20.69 -27.04 35.03
C TYR A 204 -20.98 -26.30 33.72
N TRP A 205 -22.02 -26.74 33.02
CA TRP A 205 -22.35 -26.26 31.68
C TRP A 205 -23.78 -25.77 31.59
N LEU A 206 -23.98 -24.63 30.90
CA LEU A 206 -25.29 -24.04 30.63
C LEU A 206 -25.96 -24.64 29.38
N HIS A 207 -25.15 -25.06 28.40
CA HIS A 207 -25.60 -25.48 27.07
C HIS A 207 -25.10 -26.89 26.69
N GLY A 208 -24.72 -27.70 27.69
CA GLY A 208 -24.10 -29.02 27.51
C GLY A 208 -22.57 -28.95 27.47
N GLY A 209 -21.92 -29.92 28.11
CA GLY A 209 -20.47 -30.02 28.28
C GLY A 209 -19.81 -31.10 27.43
N THR A 210 -20.56 -31.73 26.51
CA THR A 210 -19.97 -32.68 25.58
C THR A 210 -19.25 -31.96 24.45
N VAL A 211 -18.32 -32.66 23.77
CA VAL A 211 -17.60 -32.12 22.59
C VAL A 211 -18.57 -31.58 21.54
N LYS A 212 -19.68 -32.27 21.31
CA LYS A 212 -20.69 -31.88 20.32
C LYS A 212 -21.46 -30.63 20.75
N ASP A 213 -21.79 -30.53 22.04
CA ASP A 213 -22.52 -29.38 22.59
C ASP A 213 -21.66 -28.11 22.55
N ILE A 214 -20.39 -28.22 22.95
CA ILE A 214 -19.44 -27.10 22.89
C ILE A 214 -19.23 -26.66 21.44
N PHE A 215 -18.99 -27.60 20.52
CA PHE A 215 -18.85 -27.29 19.10
C PHE A 215 -20.09 -26.58 18.54
N LYS A 216 -21.29 -27.07 18.87
CA LYS A 216 -22.56 -26.49 18.44
C LYS A 216 -22.76 -25.08 19.01
N THR A 217 -22.42 -24.88 20.28
CA THR A 217 -22.51 -23.59 20.97
C THR A 217 -21.57 -22.57 20.35
N ILE A 218 -20.34 -22.95 19.99
CA ILE A 218 -19.40 -22.06 19.29
C ILE A 218 -19.91 -21.76 17.88
N LYS A 219 -20.35 -22.78 17.14
CA LYS A 219 -20.79 -22.63 15.74
C LYS A 219 -21.97 -21.66 15.61
N TYR A 220 -23.05 -21.90 16.36
CA TYR A 220 -24.30 -21.16 16.24
C TYR A 220 -24.43 -20.00 17.24
N GLY A 221 -23.55 -19.93 18.23
CA GLY A 221 -23.62 -18.94 19.29
C GLY A 221 -24.83 -19.10 20.20
N VAL A 222 -24.95 -18.18 21.15
CA VAL A 222 -26.15 -17.97 21.99
C VAL A 222 -26.44 -16.47 22.01
N PRO A 223 -26.98 -15.89 20.91
CA PRO A 223 -27.11 -14.44 20.76
C PRO A 223 -27.94 -13.80 21.88
N GLU A 224 -28.96 -14.50 22.37
CA GLU A 224 -29.82 -14.06 23.48
C GLU A 224 -29.06 -13.87 24.80
N LYS A 225 -27.87 -14.48 24.92
CA LYS A 225 -26.97 -14.39 26.09
C LYS A 225 -25.66 -13.66 25.77
N GLY A 226 -25.55 -13.05 24.59
CA GLY A 226 -24.40 -12.23 24.17
C GLY A 226 -23.26 -13.00 23.49
N MET A 227 -23.37 -14.32 23.28
CA MET A 227 -22.37 -15.08 22.54
C MET A 227 -22.72 -15.10 21.05
N ILE A 228 -21.86 -14.52 20.20
CA ILE A 228 -22.08 -14.45 18.76
C ILE A 228 -21.88 -15.82 18.07
N ALA A 229 -22.49 -16.00 16.89
CA ALA A 229 -22.28 -17.17 16.05
C ALA A 229 -20.96 -17.07 15.28
N TRP A 230 -20.10 -18.10 15.38
CA TRP A 230 -18.78 -18.10 14.74
C TRP A 230 -18.75 -18.75 13.35
N GLU A 231 -19.83 -19.40 12.91
CA GLU A 231 -19.88 -20.13 11.61
C GLU A 231 -19.61 -19.26 10.37
N LYS A 232 -19.82 -17.93 10.47
CA LYS A 232 -19.53 -17.00 9.37
C LYS A 232 -18.06 -16.59 9.31
N SER A 233 -17.39 -16.58 10.45
CA SER A 233 -16.03 -16.02 10.64
C SER A 233 -14.96 -17.09 10.83
N MET A 234 -15.35 -18.33 11.13
CA MET A 234 -14.47 -19.47 11.35
C MET A 234 -14.93 -20.69 10.56
N ASN A 235 -13.97 -21.48 10.09
CA ASN A 235 -14.26 -22.79 9.49
C ASN A 235 -14.46 -23.86 10.58
N THR A 236 -15.05 -25.00 10.19
CA THR A 236 -15.39 -26.08 11.12
C THR A 236 -14.17 -26.68 11.82
N LYS A 237 -13.01 -26.69 11.16
CA LYS A 237 -11.75 -27.14 11.79
C LYS A 237 -11.33 -26.18 12.90
N GLN A 238 -11.35 -24.87 12.67
CA GLN A 238 -11.02 -23.87 13.70
C GLN A 238 -11.92 -24.02 14.93
N ILE A 239 -13.23 -24.21 14.70
CA ILE A 239 -14.20 -24.46 15.79
C ILE A 239 -13.87 -25.78 16.52
N SER A 240 -13.51 -26.83 15.79
CA SER A 240 -13.08 -28.12 16.36
C SER A 240 -11.78 -28.01 17.18
N ASP A 241 -10.82 -27.22 16.72
CA ASP A 241 -9.55 -26.98 17.40
C ASP A 241 -9.79 -26.23 18.72
N ILE A 242 -10.62 -25.18 18.72
CA ILE A 242 -11.05 -24.46 19.94
C ILE A 242 -11.79 -25.42 20.88
N THR A 243 -12.73 -26.21 20.36
CA THR A 243 -13.48 -27.20 21.15
C THR A 243 -12.53 -28.18 21.85
N SER A 244 -11.55 -28.70 21.12
CA SER A 244 -10.54 -29.62 21.68
C SER A 244 -9.69 -28.94 22.77
N TYR A 245 -9.32 -27.68 22.57
CA TYR A 245 -8.61 -26.90 23.58
C TYR A 245 -9.45 -26.72 24.86
N ILE A 246 -10.72 -26.34 24.74
CA ILE A 246 -11.64 -26.19 25.89
C ILE A 246 -11.76 -27.52 26.65
N MET A 247 -11.92 -28.64 25.93
CA MET A 247 -11.96 -29.97 26.53
C MET A 247 -10.65 -30.31 27.27
N SER A 248 -9.50 -29.84 26.78
CA SER A 248 -8.20 -30.11 27.41
C SER A 248 -7.95 -29.34 28.71
N ILE A 249 -8.66 -28.22 28.91
CA ILE A 249 -8.55 -27.37 30.11
C ILE A 249 -9.68 -27.61 31.11
N LYS A 250 -10.65 -28.48 30.79
CA LYS A 250 -11.67 -28.92 31.74
C LYS A 250 -11.00 -29.58 32.95
N GLY A 251 -11.40 -29.18 34.15
CA GLY A 251 -10.79 -29.54 35.43
C GLY A 251 -9.61 -28.67 35.84
N SER A 252 -9.18 -27.69 35.03
CA SER A 252 -8.19 -26.71 35.48
C SER A 252 -8.83 -25.74 36.48
N ASN A 253 -8.11 -25.39 37.55
CA ASN A 253 -8.60 -24.51 38.60
C ASN A 253 -7.80 -23.19 38.61
N PRO A 254 -8.04 -22.29 37.63
CA PRO A 254 -7.34 -21.02 37.58
C PRO A 254 -7.73 -20.10 38.75
N PRO A 255 -6.82 -19.24 39.21
CA PRO A 255 -7.12 -18.28 40.27
C PRO A 255 -8.21 -17.31 39.82
N GLY A 256 -9.20 -17.05 40.68
CA GLY A 256 -10.29 -16.13 40.37
C GLY A 256 -11.40 -16.71 39.48
N ALA A 257 -11.45 -18.03 39.30
CA ALA A 257 -12.52 -18.69 38.55
C ALA A 257 -13.92 -18.31 39.06
N LYS A 258 -14.81 -17.99 38.13
CA LYS A 258 -16.20 -17.66 38.40
C LYS A 258 -16.93 -18.86 39.02
N ALA A 259 -17.91 -18.59 39.89
CA ALA A 259 -18.69 -19.64 40.53
C ALA A 259 -19.40 -20.52 39.48
N PRO A 260 -19.57 -21.84 39.74
CA PRO A 260 -20.13 -22.77 38.77
C PRO A 260 -21.52 -22.36 38.26
N GLN A 261 -21.76 -22.52 36.95
CA GLN A 261 -23.01 -22.11 36.30
C GLN A 261 -23.58 -23.26 35.47
N GLY A 262 -24.86 -23.59 35.70
CA GLY A 262 -25.56 -24.63 34.93
C GLY A 262 -25.55 -25.99 35.62
N LYS A 263 -25.51 -27.06 34.82
CA LYS A 263 -25.60 -28.44 35.29
C LYS A 263 -24.22 -29.10 35.26
N LYS A 264 -23.96 -29.93 36.27
CA LYS A 264 -22.73 -30.72 36.31
C LYS A 264 -22.79 -31.84 35.27
N GLU A 265 -21.78 -31.91 34.41
CA GLU A 265 -21.65 -32.88 33.32
C GLU A 265 -20.22 -33.41 33.17
#